data_AF-A0A5D2CJL4-F1
#
_entry.id   AF-A0A5D2CJL4-F1
#
_cell.length_a   1.000
_cell.length_b   1.000
_cell.length_c   1.000
_cell.angle_alpha   90.00
_cell.angle_beta   90.00
_cell.angle_gamma   90.00
#
_symmetry.space_group_name_H-M   'P 1'
#
loop_
_entity.id
_entity.type
_entity.pdbx_description
1 polymer ?
#
loop_
_entity_poly.entity_id
_entity_poly.type
_entity_poly.pdbx_seq_one_letter_code
_entity_poly.pdbx_strand_id
1 'polypeptide(L)'
;MELACASFQACSIFPVRLKSSKATKFESSLALLPSCKSSNSSRIRCLSSKFLSYPALCINRVSGQQRFSLAAVVGDKTAVPNDCDEEKISDSDSAGSSQINDEVTRDGENDGDKGSVEGMDSVKMIRVCDKLIEVFLVDKPTPTDWRRLLAFSKEWNNIRPHFFQRCQERADVEGDPGMKHKLLRLGRKLKEIDEDIQRHNELLEVIKGSPSEISEMVARRRKDFTKEFFVHIHTVAESYYDNPTEQNALAKLGNTCLAAVQAYDTAAENVEALNAAELKFQDIINSPSLDVACRKIDSLAEKNQLDSALVLMITKAWSAAKESNMTKDEVKDILYHLYMTARGNLQRLLPKEIRIVKYLLTIEDPEERLCALNDAFTPGEELEGSDMDNLYTTPEKLHTMMRAVVDAYNFSHEGTLLREARDLMNPKIIEKLGELIKIVEKNFM
;
A
#
# COMPACT_ATOMS: atom_id res chain seq x y z
N MET A 1 16.13 -12.61 -16.23
CA MET A 1 15.73 -11.23 -16.52
C MET A 1 14.85 -10.78 -15.37
N GLU A 2 15.49 -10.32 -14.31
CA GLU A 2 14.83 -9.77 -13.12
C GLU A 2 15.39 -8.37 -12.95
N LEU A 3 14.53 -7.35 -13.10
CA LEU A 3 14.83 -5.97 -12.75
C LEU A 3 14.29 -5.75 -11.33
N ALA A 4 15.18 -5.80 -10.36
CA ALA A 4 14.89 -5.38 -9.00
C ALA A 4 14.81 -3.85 -8.97
N CYS A 5 13.58 -3.31 -8.93
CA CYS A 5 13.33 -1.91 -8.59
C CYS A 5 13.64 -1.69 -7.11
N ALA A 6 14.81 -1.14 -6.81
CA ALA A 6 15.09 -0.56 -5.51
C ALA A 6 14.40 0.81 -5.42
N SER A 7 13.33 0.89 -4.62
CA SER A 7 12.65 2.13 -4.28
C SER A 7 13.56 3.00 -3.41
N PHE A 8 14.05 4.12 -3.96
CA PHE A 8 14.75 5.16 -3.20
C PHE A 8 13.74 5.93 -2.33
N GLN A 9 13.74 5.64 -1.02
CA GLN A 9 13.07 6.49 -0.02
C GLN A 9 14.04 7.60 0.39
N ALA A 10 13.67 8.85 0.12
CA ALA A 10 14.51 10.03 0.35
C ALA A 10 14.60 10.40 1.84
N CYS A 11 15.76 10.19 2.45
CA CYS A 11 16.14 10.86 3.70
C CYS A 11 16.86 12.18 3.38
N SER A 12 16.11 13.29 3.33
CA SER A 12 16.68 14.63 3.10
C SER A 12 16.62 15.47 4.38
N ILE A 13 17.68 15.44 5.20
CA ILE A 13 17.90 16.43 6.26
C ILE A 13 18.97 17.41 5.77
N PHE A 14 18.56 18.56 5.23
CA PHE A 14 19.46 19.69 4.96
C PHE A 14 19.30 20.75 6.06
N PRO A 15 20.35 21.10 6.82
CA PRO A 15 20.29 22.27 7.68
C PRO A 15 20.53 23.54 6.86
N VAL A 16 19.54 24.44 6.85
CA VAL A 16 19.73 25.84 6.44
C VAL A 16 20.57 26.51 7.54
N ARG A 17 21.80 26.93 7.20
CA ARG A 17 22.65 27.72 8.08
C ARG A 17 22.18 29.18 8.06
N LEU A 18 21.52 29.62 9.13
CA LEU A 18 21.22 31.04 9.34
C LEU A 18 22.50 31.76 9.76
N LYS A 19 22.97 32.74 8.97
CA LYS A 19 24.12 33.58 9.29
C LYS A 19 23.77 34.51 10.46
N SER A 20 24.37 34.29 11.63
CA SER A 20 24.46 35.31 12.68
C SER A 20 25.65 36.22 12.37
N SER A 21 25.37 37.49 12.02
CA SER A 21 26.38 38.51 11.80
C SER A 21 26.54 39.37 13.06
N LYS A 22 27.77 39.39 13.60
CA LYS A 22 28.49 40.49 14.29
C LYS A 22 29.23 39.96 15.52
N ALA A 23 30.55 39.79 15.40
CA ALA A 23 31.46 40.03 16.50
C ALA A 23 32.81 40.50 15.92
N THR A 24 33.26 41.60 16.50
CA THR A 24 34.31 42.51 16.08
C THR A 24 35.70 41.87 16.25
N LYS A 25 36.62 42.22 15.34
CA LYS A 25 38.04 41.88 15.40
C LYS A 25 38.66 42.34 16.73
N PHE A 26 39.42 41.46 17.37
CA PHE A 26 40.59 41.83 18.17
C PHE A 26 41.68 40.77 17.95
N GLU A 27 42.81 41.23 17.43
CA GLU A 27 44.07 40.49 17.37
C GLU A 27 44.65 40.36 18.78
N SER A 28 45.24 39.20 19.09
CA SER A 28 46.49 39.14 19.86
C SER A 28 47.18 37.81 19.70
N SER A 29 48.48 37.92 19.49
CA SER A 29 49.44 36.87 19.17
C SER A 29 49.86 35.99 20.35
N LEU A 30 50.20 34.74 20.02
CA LEU A 30 51.27 33.89 20.54
C LEU A 30 51.59 33.89 22.06
N ALA A 31 51.45 32.71 22.68
CA ALA A 31 52.52 32.10 23.50
C ALA A 31 52.27 30.60 23.73
N LEU A 32 53.38 29.89 23.88
CA LEU A 32 53.59 28.45 23.88
C LEU A 32 53.86 27.93 25.32
N LEU A 33 53.56 26.63 25.55
CA LEU A 33 54.07 25.71 26.61
C LEU A 33 53.35 25.66 28.00
N PRO A 34 53.56 24.62 28.84
CA PRO A 34 53.01 23.25 28.67
C PRO A 34 52.50 22.59 30.00
N SER A 35 51.88 21.42 29.88
CA SER A 35 51.86 20.30 30.86
C SER A 35 51.45 20.55 32.32
N CYS A 36 50.38 19.88 32.77
CA CYS A 36 50.41 19.13 34.03
C CYS A 36 49.37 17.98 34.06
N LYS A 37 49.88 16.80 34.43
CA LYS A 37 49.13 15.61 34.84
C LYS A 37 48.42 15.89 36.18
N SER A 38 47.21 15.38 36.38
CA SER A 38 46.88 14.76 37.66
C SER A 38 45.79 13.71 37.49
N SER A 39 46.13 12.50 37.91
CA SER A 39 45.19 11.46 38.29
C SER A 39 44.36 11.93 39.48
N ASN A 40 43.08 11.58 39.52
CA ASN A 40 42.50 11.06 40.76
C ASN A 40 41.28 10.17 40.47
N SER A 41 41.45 8.93 40.90
CA SER A 41 40.41 7.94 41.08
C SER A 41 39.53 8.35 42.25
N SER A 42 38.22 8.35 42.06
CA SER A 42 37.29 8.14 43.16
C SER A 42 36.14 7.25 42.69
N ARG A 43 36.13 6.05 43.26
CA ARG A 43 35.02 5.10 43.28
C ARG A 43 33.75 5.83 43.73
N ILE A 44 32.68 5.75 42.94
CA ILE A 44 31.34 6.06 43.44
C ILE A 44 30.50 4.78 43.45
N ARG A 45 30.03 4.53 44.66
CA ARG A 45 29.27 3.40 45.18
C ARG A 45 27.99 3.13 44.38
N CYS A 46 27.72 1.83 44.23
CA CYS A 46 26.37 1.28 44.10
C CYS A 46 25.42 1.97 45.08
N LEU A 47 24.38 2.61 44.56
CA LEU A 47 23.17 2.90 45.31
C LEU A 47 22.01 2.22 44.58
N SER A 48 21.62 1.08 45.13
CA SER A 48 20.29 0.50 44.93
C SER A 48 19.28 1.47 45.55
N SER A 49 18.41 2.05 44.74
CA SER A 49 17.16 2.64 45.23
C SER A 49 16.03 2.30 44.27
N LYS A 50 15.07 1.56 44.81
CA LYS A 50 13.77 1.26 44.22
C LYS A 50 13.09 2.56 43.79
N PHE A 51 12.83 2.74 42.50
CA PHE A 51 11.92 3.78 42.02
C PHE A 51 10.57 3.16 41.70
N LEU A 52 9.58 3.62 42.46
CA LEU A 52 8.16 3.45 42.18
C LEU A 52 7.83 4.10 40.83
N SER A 53 7.15 3.30 40.00
CA SER A 53 6.12 3.65 39.01
C SER A 53 5.64 5.12 39.04
N TYR A 54 5.84 5.83 37.92
CA TYR A 54 5.05 6.98 37.46
C TYR A 54 5.22 7.16 35.93
N PRO A 55 4.32 7.88 35.24
CA PRO A 55 3.32 7.28 34.36
C PRO A 55 3.73 7.27 32.88
N ALA A 56 3.08 6.37 32.14
CA ALA A 56 3.11 6.32 30.68
C ALA A 56 2.88 7.72 30.08
N LEU A 57 3.80 8.13 29.20
CA LEU A 57 3.62 9.28 28.34
C LEU A 57 2.45 8.99 27.40
N CYS A 58 1.27 9.52 27.74
CA CYS A 58 0.12 9.57 26.86
C CYS A 58 0.49 10.39 25.63
N ILE A 59 0.82 9.71 24.54
CA ILE A 59 0.75 10.28 23.20
C ILE A 59 -0.73 10.50 22.93
N ASN A 60 -1.16 11.76 22.89
CA ASN A 60 -2.48 12.13 22.41
C ASN A 60 -2.62 11.63 20.96
N ARG A 61 -3.34 10.52 20.79
CA ARG A 61 -3.93 10.15 19.50
C ARG A 61 -5.01 11.19 19.20
N VAL A 62 -4.70 12.15 18.34
CA VAL A 62 -5.75 12.87 17.61
C VAL A 62 -6.23 11.93 16.50
N SER A 63 -7.04 10.94 16.89
CA SER A 63 -7.94 10.27 15.97
C SER A 63 -9.21 11.13 15.90
N GLY A 64 -9.33 11.95 14.86
CA GLY A 64 -10.59 12.58 14.48
C GLY A 64 -11.56 11.51 13.98
N GLN A 65 -12.10 10.73 14.90
CA GLN A 65 -13.15 9.75 14.65
C GLN A 65 -14.43 10.33 15.27
N GLN A 66 -15.25 10.97 14.45
CA GLN A 66 -16.59 11.41 14.82
C GLN A 66 -17.37 10.19 15.33
N ARG A 67 -17.58 10.12 16.65
CA ARG A 67 -18.48 9.16 17.27
C ARG A 67 -19.88 9.78 17.26
N PHE A 68 -20.76 9.22 16.45
CA PHE A 68 -22.20 9.34 16.67
C PHE A 68 -22.59 8.43 17.83
N SER A 69 -23.19 9.01 18.87
CA SER A 69 -23.78 8.28 19.99
C SER A 69 -25.20 7.86 19.61
N LEU A 70 -25.47 6.56 19.53
CA LEU A 70 -26.84 6.03 19.50
C LEU A 70 -27.18 5.49 20.88
N ALA A 71 -28.13 6.16 21.53
CA ALA A 71 -28.77 5.70 22.75
C ALA A 71 -29.81 4.64 22.40
N ALA A 72 -29.74 3.49 23.07
CA ALA A 72 -30.75 2.45 23.00
C ALA A 72 -32.02 2.90 23.73
N VAL A 73 -33.17 2.84 23.04
CA VAL A 73 -34.50 2.87 23.65
C VAL A 73 -35.26 1.63 23.19
N VAL A 74 -35.65 0.84 24.18
CA VAL A 74 -36.58 -0.29 24.08
C VAL A 74 -38.01 0.25 23.99
N GLY A 75 -38.84 -0.31 23.12
CA GLY A 75 -40.27 -0.01 23.07
C GLY A 75 -41.01 -0.81 22.01
N ASP A 76 -41.57 -1.94 22.43
CA ASP A 76 -42.52 -2.77 21.71
C ASP A 76 -43.90 -2.08 21.64
N LYS A 77 -44.58 -2.06 20.48
CA LYS A 77 -46.06 -2.06 20.36
C LYS A 77 -46.58 -2.07 18.92
N THR A 78 -47.42 -3.07 18.68
CA THR A 78 -48.43 -3.29 17.64
C THR A 78 -49.34 -2.08 17.40
N ALA A 79 -49.65 -1.75 16.14
CA ALA A 79 -51.00 -1.41 15.64
C ALA A 79 -50.99 -1.01 14.15
N VAL A 80 -51.82 -1.70 13.36
CA VAL A 80 -52.39 -1.24 12.08
C VAL A 80 -53.46 -0.18 12.40
N PRO A 81 -53.64 0.85 11.55
CA PRO A 81 -54.95 0.98 10.91
C PRO A 81 -54.90 1.41 9.43
N ASN A 82 -55.86 0.83 8.70
CA ASN A 82 -56.50 1.34 7.50
C ASN A 82 -56.98 2.79 7.71
N ASP A 83 -56.89 3.65 6.68
CA ASP A 83 -58.10 4.13 6.02
C ASP A 83 -57.79 4.89 4.73
N CYS A 84 -58.68 4.66 3.77
CA CYS A 84 -58.79 5.28 2.47
C CYS A 84 -59.28 6.74 2.59
N ASP A 85 -58.98 7.56 1.61
CA ASP A 85 -60.00 8.43 1.00
C ASP A 85 -59.61 8.83 -0.43
N GLU A 86 -60.61 8.75 -1.29
CA GLU A 86 -60.64 9.07 -2.72
C GLU A 86 -60.52 10.59 -2.98
N GLU A 87 -59.99 10.99 -4.12
CA GLU A 87 -60.76 11.78 -5.09
C GLU A 87 -60.15 11.83 -6.49
N LYS A 88 -61.05 11.95 -7.47
CA LYS A 88 -60.97 11.71 -8.91
C LYS A 88 -60.39 12.89 -9.72
N ILE A 89 -60.10 12.62 -11.00
CA ILE A 89 -60.58 13.29 -12.24
C ILE A 89 -59.74 12.68 -13.40
N SER A 90 -60.24 11.69 -14.14
CA SER A 90 -60.96 11.79 -15.43
C SER A 90 -60.14 12.41 -16.57
N ASP A 91 -59.88 11.64 -17.63
CA ASP A 91 -60.43 11.89 -18.98
C ASP A 91 -60.15 10.72 -19.96
N SER A 92 -61.26 10.09 -20.38
CA SER A 92 -61.67 9.63 -21.72
C SER A 92 -60.74 9.92 -22.93
N ASP A 93 -60.67 9.13 -24.02
CA ASP A 93 -61.70 8.32 -24.68
C ASP A 93 -61.13 7.43 -25.81
N SER A 94 -61.88 6.36 -26.13
CA SER A 94 -62.17 5.82 -27.48
C SER A 94 -61.09 5.07 -28.27
N ALA A 95 -61.34 4.02 -29.06
CA ALA A 95 -62.38 3.01 -29.25
C ALA A 95 -61.86 2.12 -30.41
N GLY A 96 -62.25 0.85 -30.49
CA GLY A 96 -61.96 0.03 -31.67
C GLY A 96 -62.07 -1.48 -31.47
N SER A 97 -63.25 -1.95 -31.07
CA SER A 97 -63.62 -3.38 -31.10
C SER A 97 -64.03 -3.83 -32.51
N SER A 98 -63.78 -5.10 -32.82
CA SER A 98 -64.67 -5.89 -33.70
C SER A 98 -64.68 -7.36 -33.23
N GLN A 99 -65.84 -7.75 -32.72
CA GLN A 99 -66.34 -9.13 -32.57
C GLN A 99 -66.63 -9.70 -33.99
N ILE A 100 -66.86 -11.00 -34.25
CA ILE A 100 -68.03 -11.81 -33.85
C ILE A 100 -67.82 -13.29 -34.29
N ASN A 101 -68.05 -14.17 -33.31
CA ASN A 101 -68.72 -15.50 -33.24
C ASN A 101 -68.48 -16.66 -34.24
N ASP A 102 -68.36 -17.87 -33.68
CA ASP A 102 -69.47 -18.85 -33.68
C ASP A 102 -69.39 -19.84 -32.49
N GLU A 103 -70.57 -20.21 -31.99
CA GLU A 103 -70.85 -20.95 -30.74
C GLU A 103 -71.54 -22.31 -31.02
N VAL A 104 -71.49 -23.20 -30.01
CA VAL A 104 -72.44 -24.26 -29.60
C VAL A 104 -72.00 -25.71 -29.92
N THR A 105 -72.05 -26.75 -29.06
CA THR A 105 -72.12 -27.02 -27.60
C THR A 105 -72.09 -28.57 -27.49
N ARG A 106 -71.42 -29.18 -26.50
CA ARG A 106 -71.98 -30.19 -25.55
C ARG A 106 -70.90 -30.92 -24.74
N ASP A 107 -71.20 -31.00 -23.45
CA ASP A 107 -70.45 -31.56 -22.32
C ASP A 107 -70.14 -33.05 -22.40
N GLY A 108 -69.10 -33.43 -21.65
CA GLY A 108 -68.84 -34.82 -21.24
C GLY A 108 -67.41 -34.99 -20.70
N GLU A 109 -67.27 -34.86 -19.39
CA GLU A 109 -66.06 -35.06 -18.58
C GLU A 109 -65.28 -36.34 -18.94
N ASN A 110 -63.93 -36.29 -18.96
CA ASN A 110 -63.10 -36.87 -17.90
C ASN A 110 -61.59 -36.84 -18.21
N ASP A 111 -60.83 -36.56 -17.15
CA ASP A 111 -59.43 -36.93 -16.87
C ASP A 111 -58.26 -36.44 -17.76
N GLY A 112 -57.47 -35.54 -17.14
CA GLY A 112 -56.04 -35.81 -16.96
C GLY A 112 -55.07 -35.19 -17.96
N ASP A 113 -54.90 -33.86 -17.96
CA ASP A 113 -53.60 -33.29 -18.34
C ASP A 113 -53.31 -31.98 -17.59
N LYS A 114 -52.75 -32.13 -16.39
CA LYS A 114 -52.09 -31.06 -15.65
C LYS A 114 -50.65 -31.44 -15.30
N GLY A 115 -50.01 -32.26 -16.15
CA GLY A 115 -48.64 -32.77 -15.94
C GLY A 115 -47.64 -32.40 -17.04
N SER A 116 -48.09 -31.88 -18.18
CA SER A 116 -47.24 -31.72 -19.37
C SER A 116 -46.29 -30.51 -19.36
N VAL A 117 -46.58 -29.46 -18.57
CA VAL A 117 -45.78 -28.21 -18.58
C VAL A 117 -44.45 -28.36 -17.81
N GLU A 118 -44.46 -29.02 -16.65
CA GLU A 118 -43.29 -29.17 -15.77
C GLU A 118 -42.28 -30.21 -16.32
N GLY A 119 -42.78 -31.23 -17.02
CA GLY A 119 -41.96 -32.20 -17.75
C GLY A 119 -41.24 -31.61 -18.96
N MET A 120 -41.81 -30.60 -19.62
CA MET A 120 -41.22 -30.01 -20.82
C MET A 120 -40.02 -29.10 -20.50
N ASP A 121 -40.07 -28.39 -19.36
CA ASP A 121 -38.99 -27.50 -18.93
C ASP A 121 -37.81 -28.26 -18.32
N SER A 122 -38.06 -29.36 -17.62
CA SER A 122 -37.01 -30.27 -17.15
C SER A 122 -36.24 -30.93 -18.31
N VAL A 123 -36.93 -31.37 -19.37
CA VAL A 123 -36.28 -31.94 -20.57
C VAL A 123 -35.43 -30.90 -21.32
N LYS A 124 -35.89 -29.65 -21.41
CA LYS A 124 -35.07 -28.56 -21.98
C LYS A 124 -33.83 -28.31 -21.14
N MET A 125 -33.95 -28.24 -19.81
CA MET A 125 -32.83 -28.01 -18.90
C MET A 125 -31.78 -29.12 -18.98
N ILE A 126 -32.20 -30.38 -19.11
CA ILE A 126 -31.31 -31.52 -19.35
C ILE A 126 -30.49 -31.32 -20.63
N ARG A 127 -31.13 -30.91 -21.73
CA ARG A 127 -30.43 -30.64 -23.00
C ARG A 127 -29.43 -29.48 -22.90
N VAL A 128 -29.77 -28.44 -22.12
CA VAL A 128 -28.85 -27.32 -21.85
C VAL A 128 -27.64 -27.81 -21.05
N CYS A 129 -27.86 -28.58 -20.00
CA CYS A 129 -26.79 -29.15 -19.18
C CYS A 129 -25.88 -30.09 -20.00
N ASP A 130 -26.46 -30.95 -20.84
CA ASP A 130 -25.68 -31.87 -21.68
C ASP A 130 -24.76 -31.13 -22.66
N LYS A 131 -25.24 -30.05 -23.27
CA LYS A 131 -24.42 -29.17 -24.12
C LYS A 131 -23.32 -28.46 -23.33
N LEU A 132 -23.62 -27.95 -22.14
CA LEU A 132 -22.61 -27.30 -21.30
C LEU A 132 -21.53 -28.28 -20.85
N ILE A 133 -21.89 -29.53 -20.53
CA ILE A 133 -20.93 -30.58 -20.21
C ILE A 133 -20.00 -30.83 -21.39
N GLU A 134 -20.52 -30.87 -22.61
CA GLU A 134 -19.72 -31.01 -23.83
C GLU A 134 -18.76 -29.83 -24.02
N VAL A 135 -19.23 -28.59 -23.90
CA VAL A 135 -18.40 -27.38 -23.99
C VAL A 135 -17.25 -27.40 -22.96
N PHE A 136 -17.54 -27.74 -21.71
CA PHE A 136 -16.52 -27.78 -20.66
C PHE A 136 -15.53 -28.94 -20.80
N LEU A 137 -15.93 -30.06 -21.40
CA LEU A 137 -15.04 -31.22 -21.61
C LEU A 137 -14.19 -31.10 -22.88
N VAL A 138 -14.74 -30.51 -23.95
CA VAL A 138 -14.16 -30.58 -25.30
C VAL A 138 -13.62 -29.21 -25.74
N ASP A 139 -14.46 -28.18 -25.72
CA ASP A 139 -14.10 -26.88 -26.33
C ASP A 139 -13.25 -26.01 -25.40
N LYS A 140 -13.54 -26.07 -24.10
CA LYS A 140 -12.95 -25.21 -23.08
C LYS A 140 -12.55 -26.04 -21.86
N PRO A 141 -11.47 -26.84 -21.93
CA PRO A 141 -11.13 -27.81 -20.88
C PRO A 141 -10.40 -27.18 -19.68
N THR A 142 -10.06 -25.89 -19.72
CA THR A 142 -9.22 -25.28 -18.69
C THR A 142 -10.04 -24.59 -17.59
N PRO A 143 -9.60 -24.64 -16.31
CA PRO A 143 -10.26 -23.95 -15.21
C PRO A 143 -10.44 -22.44 -15.42
N THR A 144 -9.52 -21.80 -16.14
CA THR A 144 -9.58 -20.37 -16.45
C THR A 144 -10.72 -20.06 -17.42
N ASP A 145 -10.89 -20.89 -18.46
CA ASP A 145 -12.01 -20.78 -19.38
C ASP A 145 -13.34 -21.02 -18.65
N TRP A 146 -13.38 -21.99 -17.74
CA TRP A 146 -14.56 -22.26 -16.93
C TRP A 146 -14.97 -21.05 -16.11
N ARG A 147 -14.01 -20.43 -15.38
CA ARG A 147 -14.28 -19.23 -14.60
C ARG A 147 -14.83 -18.09 -15.46
N ARG A 148 -14.29 -17.90 -16.67
CA ARG A 148 -14.76 -16.88 -17.62
C ARG A 148 -16.19 -17.16 -18.09
N LEU A 149 -16.48 -18.40 -18.51
CA LEU A 149 -17.82 -18.80 -18.96
C LEU A 149 -18.86 -18.65 -17.85
N LEU A 150 -18.51 -19.01 -16.62
CA LEU A 150 -19.39 -18.84 -15.46
C LEU A 150 -19.64 -17.37 -15.14
N ALA A 151 -18.59 -16.53 -15.16
CA ALA A 151 -18.72 -15.10 -14.92
C ALA A 151 -19.56 -14.37 -16.00
N PHE A 152 -19.53 -14.87 -17.25
CA PHE A 152 -20.26 -14.27 -18.37
C PHE A 152 -21.74 -14.70 -18.43
N SER A 153 -22.10 -15.77 -17.72
CA SER A 153 -23.43 -16.34 -17.79
C SER A 153 -24.38 -15.70 -16.78
N LYS A 154 -25.36 -14.93 -17.29
CA LYS A 154 -26.44 -14.35 -16.48
C LYS A 154 -27.41 -15.40 -15.92
N GLU A 155 -27.51 -16.55 -16.58
CA GLU A 155 -28.46 -17.62 -16.25
C GLU A 155 -27.82 -18.74 -15.40
N TRP A 156 -26.50 -18.68 -15.15
CA TRP A 156 -25.80 -19.76 -14.46
C TRP A 156 -26.41 -20.09 -13.09
N ASN A 157 -26.87 -19.09 -12.34
CA ASN A 157 -27.52 -19.31 -11.04
C ASN A 157 -28.74 -20.24 -11.13
N ASN A 158 -29.48 -20.20 -12.25
CA ASN A 158 -30.64 -21.06 -12.51
C ASN A 158 -30.22 -22.44 -13.03
N ILE A 159 -29.14 -22.51 -13.82
CA ILE A 159 -28.65 -23.74 -14.46
C ILE A 159 -27.88 -24.61 -13.46
N ARG A 160 -27.12 -23.99 -12.58
CA ARG A 160 -26.17 -24.61 -11.64
C ARG A 160 -26.70 -25.85 -10.90
N PRO A 161 -27.86 -25.81 -10.19
CA PRO A 161 -28.33 -26.97 -9.44
C PRO A 161 -28.58 -28.18 -10.36
N HIS A 162 -29.13 -27.93 -11.55
CA HIS A 162 -29.40 -28.96 -12.55
C HIS A 162 -28.13 -29.48 -13.21
N PHE A 163 -27.15 -28.61 -13.46
CA PHE A 163 -25.87 -28.98 -14.08
C PHE A 163 -25.10 -30.01 -13.23
N PHE A 164 -24.97 -29.75 -11.93
CA PHE A 164 -24.23 -30.67 -11.05
C PHE A 164 -24.95 -32.00 -10.85
N GLN A 165 -26.28 -31.96 -10.73
CA GLN A 165 -27.10 -33.17 -10.69
C GLN A 165 -26.92 -33.97 -12.00
N ARG A 166 -26.94 -33.30 -13.15
CA ARG A 166 -26.78 -33.94 -14.46
C ARG A 166 -25.40 -34.55 -14.67
N CYS A 167 -24.33 -33.89 -14.18
CA CYS A 167 -22.97 -34.45 -14.21
C CYS A 167 -22.89 -35.79 -13.44
N GLN A 168 -23.57 -35.87 -12.30
CA GLN A 168 -23.62 -37.08 -11.47
C GLN A 168 -24.42 -38.19 -12.16
N GLU A 169 -25.64 -37.88 -12.62
CA GLU A 169 -26.49 -38.83 -13.36
C GLU A 169 -25.79 -39.42 -14.58
N ARG A 170 -25.09 -38.58 -15.36
CA ARG A 170 -24.35 -39.04 -16.54
C ARG A 170 -23.18 -39.93 -16.16
N ALA A 171 -22.46 -39.61 -15.08
CA ALA A 171 -21.36 -40.45 -14.59
C ALA A 171 -21.84 -41.81 -14.03
N ASP A 172 -23.05 -41.88 -13.50
CA ASP A 172 -23.60 -43.11 -12.94
C ASP A 172 -24.07 -44.10 -14.02
N VAL A 173 -24.58 -43.59 -15.15
CA VAL A 173 -25.01 -44.39 -16.31
C VAL A 173 -23.85 -44.69 -17.28
N GLU A 174 -22.74 -43.94 -17.22
CA GLU A 174 -21.60 -44.12 -18.11
C GLU A 174 -20.87 -45.46 -17.87
N GLY A 175 -20.72 -46.24 -18.93
CA GLY A 175 -20.08 -47.57 -18.89
C GLY A 175 -18.56 -47.50 -19.02
N ASP A 176 -18.02 -46.48 -19.67
CA ASP A 176 -16.56 -46.28 -19.79
C ASP A 176 -15.98 -45.68 -18.48
N PRO A 177 -15.07 -46.40 -17.79
CA PRO A 177 -14.41 -45.88 -16.59
C PRO A 177 -13.63 -44.57 -16.83
N GLY A 178 -13.10 -44.38 -18.04
CA GLY A 178 -12.34 -43.18 -18.42
C GLY A 178 -13.23 -41.93 -18.48
N MET A 179 -14.32 -41.98 -19.23
CA MET A 179 -15.28 -40.89 -19.32
C MET A 179 -16.02 -40.65 -18.00
N LYS A 180 -16.36 -41.70 -17.25
CA LYS A 180 -16.91 -41.58 -15.89
C LYS A 180 -16.00 -40.76 -14.97
N HIS A 181 -14.70 -41.06 -14.97
CA HIS A 181 -13.73 -40.29 -14.18
C HIS A 181 -13.67 -38.82 -14.60
N LYS A 182 -13.70 -38.53 -15.91
CA LYS A 182 -13.70 -37.14 -16.43
C LYS A 182 -14.93 -36.36 -16.01
N LEU A 183 -16.13 -36.96 -16.07
CA LEU A 183 -17.39 -36.33 -15.64
C LEU A 183 -17.38 -35.99 -14.14
N LEU A 184 -16.97 -36.94 -13.29
CA LEU A 184 -16.86 -36.71 -11.85
C LEU A 184 -15.77 -35.68 -11.50
N ARG A 185 -14.68 -35.63 -12.27
CA ARG A 185 -13.63 -34.61 -12.10
C ARG A 185 -14.13 -33.23 -12.51
N LEU A 186 -14.85 -33.12 -13.63
CA LEU A 186 -15.46 -31.88 -14.08
C LEU A 186 -16.42 -31.35 -13.01
N GLY A 187 -17.38 -32.18 -12.57
CA GLY A 187 -18.37 -31.78 -11.56
C GLY A 187 -17.72 -31.26 -10.27
N ARG A 188 -16.71 -31.97 -9.73
CA ARG A 188 -16.00 -31.54 -8.52
C ARG A 188 -15.24 -30.22 -8.72
N LYS A 189 -14.41 -30.13 -9.76
CA LYS A 189 -13.59 -28.93 -9.98
C LYS A 189 -14.41 -27.70 -10.35
N LEU A 190 -15.44 -27.88 -11.18
CA LEU A 190 -16.32 -26.77 -11.56
C LEU A 190 -17.13 -26.29 -10.35
N LYS A 191 -17.48 -27.19 -9.42
CA LYS A 191 -18.12 -26.81 -8.15
C LYS A 191 -17.20 -25.98 -7.27
N GLU A 192 -15.92 -26.33 -7.13
CA GLU A 192 -14.95 -25.52 -6.40
C GLU A 192 -14.81 -24.11 -7.01
N ILE A 193 -14.77 -24.02 -8.35
CA ILE A 193 -14.70 -22.72 -9.06
C ILE A 193 -15.99 -21.93 -8.88
N ASP A 194 -17.15 -22.59 -8.98
CA ASP A 194 -18.45 -21.96 -8.76
C ASP A 194 -18.53 -21.35 -7.36
N GLU A 195 -18.24 -22.13 -6.32
CA GLU A 195 -18.23 -21.67 -4.93
C GLU A 195 -17.29 -20.47 -4.74
N ASP A 196 -16.12 -20.47 -5.39
CA ASP A 196 -15.19 -19.35 -5.36
C ASP A 196 -15.74 -18.09 -6.06
N ILE A 197 -16.34 -18.24 -7.24
CA ILE A 197 -17.03 -17.16 -7.97
C ILE A 197 -18.17 -16.59 -7.12
N GLN A 198 -18.93 -17.43 -6.43
CA GLN A 198 -20.02 -16.97 -5.57
C GLN A 198 -19.51 -16.10 -4.44
N ARG A 199 -18.46 -16.54 -3.73
CA ARG A 199 -17.83 -15.74 -2.66
C ARG A 199 -17.35 -14.38 -3.17
N HIS A 200 -16.75 -14.36 -4.37
CA HIS A 200 -16.30 -13.12 -4.98
C HIS A 200 -17.44 -12.22 -5.44
N ASN A 201 -18.53 -12.79 -5.97
CA ASN A 201 -19.74 -12.05 -6.31
C ASN A 201 -20.41 -11.45 -5.07
N GLU A 202 -20.51 -12.21 -3.98
CA GLU A 202 -21.03 -11.71 -2.70
C GLU A 202 -20.22 -10.51 -2.21
N LEU A 203 -18.89 -10.59 -2.20
CA LEU A 203 -18.03 -9.47 -1.84
C LEU A 203 -18.23 -8.26 -2.77
N LEU A 204 -18.33 -8.51 -4.09
CA LEU A 204 -18.54 -7.48 -5.08
C LEU A 204 -19.89 -6.77 -4.90
N GLU A 205 -20.96 -7.49 -4.59
CA GLU A 205 -22.27 -6.90 -4.32
C GLU A 205 -22.27 -6.04 -3.05
N VAL A 206 -21.56 -6.45 -1.99
CA VAL A 206 -21.40 -5.59 -0.80
C VAL A 206 -20.66 -4.31 -1.14
N ILE A 207 -19.61 -4.38 -1.98
CA ILE A 207 -18.84 -3.20 -2.41
C ILE A 207 -19.69 -2.26 -3.27
N LYS A 208 -20.50 -2.81 -4.18
CA LYS A 208 -21.43 -2.03 -5.01
C LYS A 208 -22.52 -1.36 -4.18
N GLY A 209 -22.96 -1.99 -3.09
CA GLY A 209 -23.96 -1.43 -2.17
C GLY A 209 -23.46 -0.19 -1.43
N SER A 210 -22.16 -0.14 -1.08
CA SER A 210 -21.56 0.94 -0.30
C SER A 210 -20.19 1.40 -0.85
N PRO A 211 -20.14 2.00 -2.06
CA PRO A 211 -18.87 2.37 -2.70
C PRO A 211 -18.10 3.47 -1.96
N SER A 212 -18.74 4.25 -1.10
CA SER A 212 -18.09 5.26 -0.24
C SER A 212 -17.35 4.64 0.96
N GLU A 213 -17.64 3.39 1.33
CA GLU A 213 -17.13 2.72 2.53
C GLU A 213 -16.04 1.69 2.20
N ILE A 214 -15.51 1.68 0.98
CA ILE A 214 -14.52 0.70 0.51
C ILE A 214 -13.31 0.61 1.45
N SER A 215 -12.78 1.75 1.91
CA SER A 215 -11.64 1.78 2.84
C SER A 215 -11.94 1.08 4.17
N GLU A 216 -13.16 1.24 4.70
CA GLU A 216 -13.59 0.59 5.92
C GLU A 216 -13.85 -0.91 5.71
N MET A 217 -14.44 -1.28 4.58
CA MET A 217 -14.62 -2.68 4.19
C MET A 217 -13.29 -3.41 4.08
N VAL A 218 -12.29 -2.79 3.41
CA VAL A 218 -10.94 -3.32 3.31
C VAL A 218 -10.34 -3.52 4.71
N ALA A 219 -10.46 -2.53 5.60
CA ALA A 219 -9.93 -2.65 6.95
C ALA A 219 -10.55 -3.80 7.77
N ARG A 220 -11.85 -4.07 7.58
CA ARG A 220 -12.59 -5.14 8.30
C ARG A 220 -12.40 -6.52 7.66
N ARG A 221 -12.27 -6.58 6.34
CA ARG A 221 -12.31 -7.81 5.52
C ARG A 221 -11.08 -7.97 4.64
N ARG A 222 -9.92 -7.44 5.04
CA ARG A 222 -8.68 -7.45 4.22
C ARG A 222 -8.35 -8.81 3.61
N LYS A 223 -8.62 -9.91 4.33
CA LYS A 223 -8.38 -11.30 3.90
C LYS A 223 -9.18 -11.71 2.66
N ASP A 224 -10.33 -11.09 2.42
CA ASP A 224 -11.22 -11.43 1.31
C ASP A 224 -10.79 -10.72 0.00
N PHE A 225 -10.03 -9.62 0.09
CA PHE A 225 -9.42 -8.90 -1.03
C PHE A 225 -8.15 -9.61 -1.52
N THR A 226 -8.32 -10.77 -2.14
CA THR A 226 -7.23 -11.59 -2.67
C THR A 226 -6.92 -11.27 -4.13
N LYS A 227 -5.79 -11.78 -4.64
CA LYS A 227 -5.47 -11.70 -6.07
C LYS A 227 -6.58 -12.28 -6.94
N GLU A 228 -7.14 -13.41 -6.54
CA GLU A 228 -8.23 -14.09 -7.28
C GLU A 228 -9.50 -13.24 -7.32
N PHE A 229 -9.81 -12.51 -6.26
CA PHE A 229 -10.91 -11.55 -6.24
C PHE A 229 -10.74 -10.45 -7.30
N PHE A 230 -9.54 -9.88 -7.43
CA PHE A 230 -9.28 -8.85 -8.44
C PHE A 230 -9.30 -9.41 -9.87
N VAL A 231 -8.81 -10.63 -10.08
CA VAL A 231 -8.96 -11.36 -11.36
C VAL A 231 -10.44 -11.57 -11.68
N HIS A 232 -11.25 -11.93 -10.69
CA HIS A 232 -12.70 -12.07 -10.84
C HIS A 232 -13.37 -10.75 -11.22
N ILE A 233 -13.09 -9.64 -10.53
CA ILE A 233 -13.62 -8.31 -10.90
C ILE A 233 -13.29 -7.96 -12.35
N HIS A 234 -12.04 -8.18 -12.76
CA HIS A 234 -11.63 -7.90 -14.14
C HIS A 234 -12.41 -8.77 -15.15
N THR A 235 -12.55 -10.06 -14.85
CA THR A 235 -13.33 -10.99 -15.68
C THR A 235 -14.80 -10.56 -15.78
N VAL A 236 -15.43 -10.16 -14.67
CA VAL A 236 -16.80 -9.65 -14.69
C VAL A 236 -16.89 -8.35 -15.48
N ALA A 237 -15.90 -7.45 -15.39
CA ALA A 237 -15.87 -6.22 -16.21
C ALA A 237 -15.75 -6.53 -17.70
N GLU A 238 -14.97 -7.53 -18.10
CA GLU A 238 -14.91 -7.99 -19.49
C GLU A 238 -16.23 -8.57 -20.00
N SER A 239 -17.08 -9.12 -19.12
CA SER A 239 -18.38 -9.69 -19.51
C SER A 239 -19.35 -8.64 -20.06
N TYR A 240 -19.17 -7.37 -19.70
CA TYR A 240 -19.95 -6.23 -20.20
C TYR A 240 -19.36 -5.65 -21.50
N TYR A 241 -18.97 -6.51 -22.45
CA TYR A 241 -18.33 -6.11 -23.71
C TYR A 241 -19.25 -5.24 -24.60
N ASP A 242 -20.55 -5.40 -24.43
CA ASP A 242 -21.65 -4.73 -25.09
C ASP A 242 -22.14 -3.49 -24.32
N ASN A 243 -21.65 -3.27 -23.08
CA ASN A 243 -21.97 -2.09 -22.26
C ASN A 243 -20.69 -1.43 -21.70
N PRO A 244 -20.06 -0.51 -22.46
CA PRO A 244 -18.81 0.12 -22.04
C PRO A 244 -18.97 0.97 -20.77
N THR A 245 -20.18 1.45 -20.46
CA THR A 245 -20.45 2.23 -19.25
C THR A 245 -20.33 1.36 -18.00
N GLU A 246 -20.98 0.19 -17.99
CA GLU A 246 -20.91 -0.76 -16.87
C GLU A 246 -19.52 -1.37 -16.72
N GLN A 247 -18.87 -1.70 -17.84
CA GLN A 247 -17.49 -2.16 -17.87
C GLN A 247 -16.53 -1.14 -17.21
N ASN A 248 -16.59 0.13 -17.62
CA ASN A 248 -15.75 1.19 -17.06
C ASN A 248 -16.07 1.47 -15.60
N ALA A 249 -17.34 1.43 -15.20
CA ALA A 249 -17.75 1.60 -13.80
C ALA A 249 -17.15 0.50 -12.92
N LEU A 250 -17.21 -0.76 -13.37
CA LEU A 250 -16.67 -1.89 -12.63
C LEU A 250 -15.14 -1.89 -12.58
N ALA A 251 -14.48 -1.51 -13.67
CA ALA A 251 -13.03 -1.33 -13.70
C ALA A 251 -12.57 -0.23 -12.73
N LYS A 252 -13.28 0.92 -12.69
CA LYS A 252 -13.02 2.00 -11.74
C LYS A 252 -13.23 1.54 -10.29
N LEU A 253 -14.28 0.75 -10.03
CA LEU A 253 -14.53 0.17 -8.71
C LEU A 253 -13.40 -0.77 -8.28
N GLY A 254 -12.93 -1.64 -9.18
CA GLY A 254 -11.78 -2.51 -8.96
C GLY A 254 -10.50 -1.73 -8.62
N ASN A 255 -10.20 -0.68 -9.39
CA ASN A 255 -9.05 0.19 -9.12
C ASN A 255 -9.16 0.90 -7.77
N THR A 256 -10.37 1.35 -7.40
CA THR A 256 -10.62 1.98 -6.09
C THR A 256 -10.39 1.00 -4.95
N CYS A 257 -10.85 -0.24 -5.09
CA CYS A 257 -10.60 -1.31 -4.13
C CYS A 257 -9.11 -1.63 -4.00
N LEU A 258 -8.39 -1.70 -5.12
CA LEU A 258 -6.95 -1.96 -5.12
C LEU A 258 -6.18 -0.84 -4.42
N ALA A 259 -6.50 0.42 -4.73
CA ALA A 259 -5.89 1.57 -4.08
C ALA A 259 -6.16 1.58 -2.56
N ALA A 260 -7.38 1.24 -2.14
CA ALA A 260 -7.73 1.13 -0.72
C ALA A 260 -6.96 -0.01 -0.01
N VAL A 261 -6.79 -1.16 -0.67
CA VAL A 261 -5.96 -2.28 -0.17
C VAL A 261 -4.51 -1.87 -0.03
N GLN A 262 -3.93 -1.24 -1.06
CA GLN A 262 -2.55 -0.76 -1.01
C GLN A 262 -2.35 0.27 0.10
N ALA A 263 -3.28 1.21 0.27
CA ALA A 263 -3.23 2.20 1.33
C ALA A 263 -3.31 1.55 2.72
N TYR A 264 -4.19 0.56 2.90
CA TYR A 264 -4.31 -0.19 4.15
C TYR A 264 -3.03 -0.97 4.49
N ASP A 265 -2.51 -1.73 3.53
CA ASP A 265 -1.30 -2.54 3.73
C ASP A 265 -0.09 -1.66 4.02
N THR A 266 0.10 -0.58 3.26
CA THR A 266 1.18 0.39 3.48
C THR A 266 1.06 1.04 4.87
N ALA A 267 -0.16 1.38 5.30
CA ALA A 267 -0.39 1.94 6.62
C ALA A 267 -0.09 0.93 7.73
N ALA A 268 -0.47 -0.34 7.56
CA ALA A 268 -0.18 -1.42 8.50
C ALA A 268 1.33 -1.66 8.63
N GLU A 269 2.04 -1.78 7.51
CA GLU A 269 3.50 -1.92 7.46
C GLU A 269 4.20 -0.74 8.15
N ASN A 270 3.72 0.50 7.90
CA ASN A 270 4.26 1.69 8.56
C ASN A 270 4.06 1.66 10.08
N VAL A 271 2.91 1.19 10.57
CA VAL A 271 2.65 1.05 12.02
C VAL A 271 3.58 0.00 12.64
N GLU A 272 3.78 -1.13 11.97
CA GLU A 272 4.72 -2.17 12.42
C GLU A 272 6.16 -1.66 12.46
N ALA A 273 6.59 -0.94 11.41
CA ALA A 273 7.90 -0.31 11.36
C ALA A 273 8.11 0.70 12.50
N LEU A 274 7.10 1.54 12.79
CA LEU A 274 7.13 2.47 13.91
C LEU A 274 7.22 1.77 15.26
N ASN A 275 6.44 0.71 15.49
CA ASN A 275 6.48 -0.05 16.74
C ASN A 275 7.84 -0.74 16.94
N ALA A 276 8.39 -1.34 15.88
CA ALA A 276 9.71 -1.98 15.93
C ALA A 276 10.82 -0.97 16.22
N ALA A 277 10.76 0.19 15.56
CA ALA A 277 11.71 1.27 15.79
C ALA A 277 11.55 1.89 17.20
N GLU A 278 10.33 1.94 17.76
CA GLU A 278 10.11 2.43 19.13
C GLU A 278 10.79 1.52 20.15
N LEU A 279 10.67 0.20 19.99
CA LEU A 279 11.35 -0.78 20.84
C LEU A 279 12.88 -0.63 20.76
N LYS A 280 13.44 -0.46 19.56
CA LYS A 280 14.88 -0.19 19.38
C LYS A 280 15.29 1.12 20.04
N PHE A 281 14.50 2.17 19.90
CA PHE A 281 14.79 3.47 20.50
C PHE A 281 14.76 3.42 22.04
N GLN A 282 13.78 2.73 22.61
CA GLN A 282 13.72 2.46 24.05
C GLN A 282 14.95 1.67 24.52
N ASP A 283 15.38 0.66 23.78
CA ASP A 283 16.60 -0.09 24.12
C ASP A 283 17.87 0.77 24.08
N ILE A 284 17.95 1.74 23.16
CA ILE A 284 19.05 2.71 23.09
C ILE A 284 19.01 3.65 24.30
N ILE A 285 17.87 4.28 24.60
CA ILE A 285 17.74 5.25 25.70
C ILE A 285 17.98 4.59 27.07
N ASN A 286 17.51 3.36 27.25
CA ASN A 286 17.68 2.62 28.51
C ASN A 286 19.10 2.02 28.68
N SER A 287 20.05 2.40 27.82
CA SER A 287 21.44 1.97 27.95
C SER A 287 22.09 2.54 29.22
N PRO A 288 22.98 1.78 29.89
CA PRO A 288 23.60 2.20 31.14
C PRO A 288 24.60 3.35 30.99
N SER A 289 25.05 3.66 29.76
CA SER A 289 25.93 4.78 29.47
C SER A 289 25.76 5.26 28.02
N LEU A 290 26.21 6.49 27.75
CA LEU A 290 26.20 7.07 26.40
C LEU A 290 27.04 6.26 25.40
N ASP A 291 28.23 5.80 25.82
CA ASP A 291 29.10 4.98 24.98
C ASP A 291 28.41 3.68 24.55
N VAL A 292 27.71 3.01 25.47
CA VAL A 292 26.94 1.80 25.16
C VAL A 292 25.80 2.11 24.19
N ALA A 293 25.11 3.24 24.38
CA ALA A 293 24.03 3.67 23.50
C ALA A 293 24.53 3.95 22.07
N CYS A 294 25.68 4.62 21.91
CA CYS A 294 26.29 4.87 20.61
C CYS A 294 26.70 3.56 19.91
N ARG A 295 27.35 2.64 20.63
CA ARG A 295 27.72 1.32 20.07
C ARG A 295 26.51 0.50 19.62
N LYS A 296 25.36 0.64 20.28
CA LYS A 296 24.11 0.01 19.82
C LYS A 296 23.66 0.59 18.48
N ILE A 297 23.73 1.91 18.32
CA ILE A 297 23.43 2.55 17.03
C ILE A 297 24.38 2.06 15.94
N ASP A 298 25.68 1.96 16.23
CA ASP A 298 26.68 1.44 15.29
C ASP A 298 26.36 -0.02 14.90
N SER A 299 26.07 -0.89 15.88
CA SER A 299 25.69 -2.29 15.60
C SER A 299 24.39 -2.42 14.80
N LEU A 300 23.42 -1.52 15.01
CA LEU A 300 22.20 -1.47 14.20
C LEU A 300 22.50 -1.04 12.77
N ALA A 301 23.42 -0.10 12.56
CA ALA A 301 23.85 0.32 11.23
C ALA A 301 24.57 -0.81 10.48
N GLU A 302 25.52 -1.49 11.13
CA GLU A 302 26.24 -2.64 10.56
C GLU A 302 25.30 -3.76 10.10
N LYS A 303 24.18 -3.96 10.79
CA LYS A 303 23.17 -4.98 10.46
C LYS A 303 22.11 -4.51 9.47
N ASN A 304 22.22 -3.30 8.91
CA ASN A 304 21.17 -2.66 8.10
C ASN A 304 19.80 -2.57 8.82
N GLN A 305 19.83 -2.42 10.15
CA GLN A 305 18.66 -2.30 11.02
C GLN A 305 18.46 -0.89 11.58
N LEU A 306 19.33 0.05 11.22
CA LEU A 306 19.16 1.49 11.46
C LEU A 306 18.18 2.05 10.41
N ASP A 307 16.92 1.65 10.52
CA ASP A 307 15.86 2.02 9.58
C ASP A 307 15.45 3.51 9.68
N SER A 308 14.77 3.99 8.63
CA SER A 308 14.35 5.39 8.51
C SER A 308 13.40 5.82 9.64
N ALA A 309 12.55 4.90 10.13
CA ALA A 309 11.63 5.16 11.24
C ALA A 309 12.39 5.40 12.56
N LEU A 310 13.41 4.58 12.85
CA LEU A 310 14.27 4.74 14.02
C LEU A 310 15.06 6.05 13.96
N VAL A 311 15.68 6.36 12.82
CA VAL A 311 16.41 7.62 12.64
C VAL A 311 15.48 8.83 12.82
N LEU A 312 14.25 8.76 12.29
CA LEU A 312 13.26 9.82 12.47
C LEU A 312 12.87 10.00 13.93
N MET A 313 12.72 8.92 14.70
CA MET A 313 12.44 9.01 16.13
C MET A 313 13.58 9.63 16.93
N ILE A 314 14.83 9.22 16.66
CA ILE A 314 16.01 9.83 17.30
C ILE A 314 16.06 11.33 16.97
N THR A 315 15.82 11.70 15.70
CA THR A 315 15.81 13.09 15.24
C THR A 315 14.72 13.91 15.91
N LYS A 316 13.50 13.36 16.01
CA LYS A 316 12.36 14.00 16.68
C LYS A 316 12.60 14.17 18.19
N ALA A 317 13.18 13.18 18.84
CA ALA A 317 13.52 13.26 20.27
C ALA A 317 14.56 14.36 20.51
N TRP A 318 15.60 14.44 19.68
CA TRP A 318 16.58 15.52 19.74
C TRP A 318 15.95 16.89 19.49
N SER A 319 15.15 17.06 18.43
CA SER A 319 14.51 18.36 18.13
C SER A 319 13.59 18.82 19.25
N ALA A 320 12.78 17.90 19.79
CA ALA A 320 11.89 18.19 20.91
C ALA A 320 12.66 18.57 22.19
N ALA A 321 13.76 17.89 22.50
CA ALA A 321 14.60 18.22 23.65
C ALA A 321 15.32 19.57 23.46
N LYS A 322 15.86 19.82 22.25
CA LYS A 322 16.53 21.07 21.90
C LYS A 322 15.61 22.29 22.06
N GLU A 323 14.36 22.17 21.66
CA GLU A 323 13.36 23.26 21.73
C GLU A 323 12.70 23.38 23.11
N SER A 324 12.82 22.35 23.96
CA SER A 324 12.17 22.31 25.27
C SER A 324 13.01 22.96 26.38
N ASN A 325 12.40 23.92 27.07
CA ASN A 325 12.94 24.51 28.29
C ASN A 325 12.76 23.60 29.53
N MET A 326 12.05 22.47 29.40
CA MET A 326 11.75 21.55 30.50
C MET A 326 12.76 20.39 30.61
N THR A 327 13.63 20.21 29.61
CA THR A 327 14.66 19.16 29.62
C THR A 327 15.97 19.69 30.18
N LYS A 328 16.65 18.87 30.99
CA LYS A 328 17.97 19.20 31.51
C LYS A 328 19.01 19.17 30.39
N ASP A 329 20.06 19.97 30.54
CA ASP A 329 21.10 20.08 29.51
C ASP A 329 21.87 18.77 29.33
N GLU A 330 22.03 17.94 30.37
CA GLU A 330 22.66 16.62 30.21
C GLU A 330 21.83 15.70 29.29
N VAL A 331 20.50 15.81 29.33
CA VAL A 331 19.60 15.03 28.46
C VAL A 331 19.71 15.52 27.01
N LYS A 332 19.83 16.84 26.82
CA LYS A 332 20.04 17.43 25.49
C LYS A 332 21.37 16.97 24.91
N ASP A 333 22.45 16.98 25.68
CA ASP A 333 23.76 16.53 25.24
C ASP A 333 23.75 15.04 24.85
N ILE A 334 23.12 14.19 25.66
CA ILE A 334 22.95 12.76 25.33
C ILE A 334 22.18 12.59 24.01
N LEU A 335 21.01 13.23 23.86
CA LEU A 335 20.21 13.12 22.65
C LEU A 335 20.90 13.69 21.42
N TYR A 336 21.69 14.77 21.58
CA TYR A 336 22.52 15.32 20.52
C TYR A 336 23.56 14.31 20.05
N HIS A 337 24.26 13.64 20.97
CA HIS A 337 25.24 12.61 20.64
C HIS A 337 24.61 11.41 19.94
N LEU A 338 23.44 10.95 20.39
CA LEU A 338 22.71 9.87 19.71
C LEU A 338 22.28 10.28 18.30
N TYR A 339 21.77 11.51 18.14
CA TYR A 339 21.43 12.07 16.83
C TYR A 339 22.65 12.15 15.90
N MET A 340 23.77 12.66 16.38
CA MET A 340 25.00 12.77 15.58
C MET A 340 25.54 11.39 15.18
N THR A 341 25.46 10.41 16.08
CA THR A 341 25.89 9.02 15.81
C THR A 341 25.00 8.36 14.76
N ALA A 342 23.67 8.46 14.92
CA ALA A 342 22.72 7.91 13.94
C ALA A 342 22.85 8.59 12.57
N ARG A 343 22.99 9.93 12.56
CA ARG A 343 23.21 10.71 11.34
C ARG A 343 24.54 10.39 10.66
N GLY A 344 25.61 10.16 11.42
CA GLY A 344 26.91 9.75 10.88
C GLY A 344 26.81 8.39 10.18
N ASN A 345 26.21 7.40 10.84
CA ASN A 345 25.98 6.08 10.26
C ASN A 345 25.11 6.11 9.01
N LEU A 346 24.02 6.90 9.01
CA LEU A 346 23.17 7.05 7.82
C LEU A 346 23.95 7.62 6.63
N GLN A 347 24.87 8.57 6.88
CA GLN A 347 25.69 9.14 5.80
C GLN A 347 26.61 8.09 5.18
N ARG A 348 27.16 7.15 5.97
CA ARG A 348 28.01 6.06 5.46
C ARG A 348 27.24 5.03 4.64
N LEU A 349 25.96 4.83 4.92
CA LEU A 349 25.08 3.96 4.13
C LEU A 349 24.75 4.56 2.74
N LEU A 350 25.01 5.85 2.51
CA LEU A 350 24.79 6.46 1.20
C LEU A 350 25.84 5.96 0.19
N PRO A 351 25.41 5.60 -1.05
CA PRO A 351 26.32 5.33 -2.14
C PRO A 351 27.37 6.45 -2.27
N LYS A 352 28.61 6.08 -2.55
CA LYS A 352 29.72 7.02 -2.61
C LYS A 352 29.50 8.14 -3.63
N GLU A 353 28.83 7.84 -4.74
CA GLU A 353 28.45 8.84 -5.74
C GLU A 353 27.54 9.93 -5.15
N ILE A 354 26.59 9.56 -4.28
CA ILE A 354 25.71 10.55 -3.62
C ILE A 354 26.51 11.42 -2.64
N ARG A 355 27.48 10.82 -1.93
CA ARG A 355 28.37 11.55 -1.01
C ARG A 355 29.27 12.54 -1.76
N ILE A 356 29.86 12.12 -2.88
CA ILE A 356 30.66 12.97 -3.77
C ILE A 356 29.82 14.12 -4.31
N VAL A 357 28.63 13.85 -4.86
CA VAL A 357 27.73 14.90 -5.37
C VAL A 357 27.37 15.89 -4.27
N LYS A 358 27.03 15.40 -3.07
CA LYS A 358 26.69 16.27 -1.92
C LYS A 358 27.84 17.21 -1.58
N TYR A 359 29.09 16.72 -1.58
CA TYR A 359 30.27 17.56 -1.37
C TYR A 359 30.43 18.59 -2.49
N LEU A 360 30.38 18.18 -3.76
CA LEU A 360 30.51 19.08 -4.92
C LEU A 360 29.47 20.21 -4.92
N LEU A 361 28.25 19.93 -4.46
CA LEU A 361 27.17 20.93 -4.35
C LEU A 361 27.43 21.99 -3.26
N THR A 362 28.30 21.71 -2.28
CA THR A 362 28.70 22.68 -1.25
C THR A 362 29.77 23.67 -1.73
N ILE A 363 30.51 23.34 -2.80
CA ILE A 363 31.58 24.17 -3.33
C ILE A 363 30.99 25.30 -4.17
N GLU A 364 31.14 26.55 -3.73
CA GLU A 364 30.63 27.72 -4.44
C GLU A 364 31.51 28.10 -5.64
N ASP A 365 32.84 28.00 -5.49
CA ASP A 365 33.81 28.38 -6.51
C ASP A 365 33.90 27.34 -7.66
N PRO A 366 33.80 27.77 -8.93
CA PRO A 366 33.80 26.86 -10.07
C PRO A 366 35.16 26.18 -10.31
N GLU A 367 36.28 26.82 -9.99
CA GLU A 367 37.61 26.24 -10.17
C GLU A 367 37.86 25.18 -9.10
N GLU A 368 37.56 25.48 -7.84
CA GLU A 368 37.61 24.50 -6.73
C GLU A 368 36.71 23.30 -7.00
N ARG A 369 35.52 23.51 -7.61
CA ARG A 369 34.61 22.41 -7.95
C ARG A 369 35.16 21.52 -9.06
N LEU A 370 35.84 22.09 -10.06
CA LEU A 370 36.52 21.34 -11.10
C LEU A 370 37.73 20.58 -10.54
N CYS A 371 38.50 21.17 -9.63
CA CYS A 371 39.56 20.47 -8.92
C CYS A 371 39.01 19.29 -8.12
N ALA A 372 37.95 19.50 -7.32
CA ALA A 372 37.29 18.43 -6.57
C ALA A 372 36.71 17.32 -7.45
N LEU A 373 36.23 17.64 -8.66
CA LEU A 373 35.82 16.64 -9.66
C LEU A 373 37.01 15.82 -10.15
N ASN A 374 38.14 16.47 -10.48
CA ASN A 374 39.36 15.77 -10.87
C ASN A 374 39.85 14.83 -9.75
N ASP A 375 39.83 15.29 -8.51
CA ASP A 375 40.19 14.48 -7.35
C ASP A 375 39.24 13.28 -7.20
N ALA A 376 37.94 13.50 -7.33
CA ALA A 376 36.93 12.43 -7.25
C ALA A 376 37.02 11.41 -8.41
N PHE A 377 37.63 11.76 -9.54
CA PHE A 377 37.85 10.85 -10.67
C PHE A 377 39.24 10.23 -10.69
N THR A 378 40.14 10.68 -9.82
CA THR A 378 41.49 10.12 -9.70
C THR A 378 41.47 8.96 -8.72
N PRO A 379 41.78 7.72 -9.14
CA PRO A 379 41.81 6.58 -8.23
C PRO A 379 42.85 6.80 -7.11
N GLY A 380 42.42 6.62 -5.86
CA GLY A 380 43.26 6.81 -4.68
C GLY A 380 42.81 5.95 -3.50
N GLU A 381 43.45 6.09 -2.33
CA GLU A 381 42.98 5.45 -1.11
C GLU A 381 41.67 6.09 -0.64
N GLU A 382 40.62 5.28 -0.48
CA GLU A 382 39.34 5.76 0.05
C GLU A 382 39.44 5.89 1.58
N LEU A 383 39.20 7.09 2.09
CA LEU A 383 39.15 7.36 3.52
C LEU A 383 37.77 7.91 3.88
N GLU A 384 37.06 7.20 4.75
CA GLU A 384 35.76 7.62 5.27
C GLU A 384 35.94 8.34 6.61
N GLY A 385 35.70 9.64 6.63
CA GLY A 385 35.88 10.51 7.79
C GLY A 385 34.56 10.83 8.51
N SER A 386 34.65 11.58 9.61
CA SER A 386 33.45 12.17 10.25
C SER A 386 32.90 13.38 9.50
N ASP A 387 33.79 14.15 8.85
CA ASP A 387 33.46 15.45 8.23
C ASP A 387 33.84 15.55 6.74
N MET A 388 34.87 14.82 6.31
CA MET A 388 35.36 14.82 4.92
C MET A 388 35.68 13.40 4.50
N ASP A 389 35.06 12.97 3.40
CA ASP A 389 35.29 11.67 2.79
C ASP A 389 36.19 11.87 1.56
N ASN A 390 37.32 11.15 1.52
CA ASN A 390 38.12 11.03 0.30
C ASN A 390 37.59 9.82 -0.47
N LEU A 391 36.69 10.05 -1.42
CA LEU A 391 36.05 9.01 -2.22
C LEU A 391 36.36 9.23 -3.70
N TYR A 392 36.58 8.14 -4.42
CA TYR A 392 36.71 8.19 -5.88
C TYR A 392 35.59 7.42 -6.57
N THR A 393 35.24 7.85 -7.77
CA THR A 393 34.27 7.18 -8.65
C THR A 393 34.68 7.38 -10.11
N THR A 394 33.91 6.85 -11.06
CA THR A 394 34.14 7.12 -12.49
C THR A 394 33.19 8.20 -13.00
N PRO A 395 33.58 8.98 -14.02
CA PRO A 395 32.70 9.97 -14.63
C PRO A 395 31.34 9.38 -15.02
N GLU A 396 31.29 8.17 -15.56
CA GLU A 396 30.05 7.50 -16.01
C GLU A 396 29.11 7.19 -14.85
N LYS A 397 29.65 6.70 -13.72
CA LYS A 397 28.86 6.38 -12.54
C LYS A 397 28.30 7.63 -11.88
N LEU A 398 29.13 8.66 -11.69
CA LEU A 398 28.69 9.92 -11.11
C LEU A 398 27.61 10.56 -11.97
N HIS A 399 27.83 10.61 -13.28
CA HIS A 399 26.88 11.17 -14.25
C HIS A 399 25.55 10.41 -14.30
N THR A 400 25.59 9.07 -14.36
CA THR A 400 24.37 8.24 -14.34
C THR A 400 23.56 8.48 -13.07
N MET A 401 24.22 8.57 -11.92
CA MET A 401 23.58 8.88 -10.64
C MET A 401 22.94 10.27 -10.64
N MET A 402 23.68 11.30 -11.08
CA MET A 402 23.16 12.68 -11.14
C MET A 402 21.94 12.77 -12.08
N ARG A 403 22.00 12.14 -13.25
CA ARG A 403 20.90 12.11 -14.21
C ARG A 403 19.68 11.39 -13.62
N ALA A 404 19.87 10.23 -12.98
CA ALA A 404 18.78 9.51 -12.33
C ALA A 404 18.07 10.36 -11.26
N VAL A 405 18.81 11.16 -10.48
CA VAL A 405 18.23 12.08 -9.49
C VAL A 405 17.41 13.21 -10.15
N VAL A 406 17.95 13.83 -11.20
CA VAL A 406 17.24 14.89 -11.96
C VAL A 406 15.98 14.33 -12.63
N ASP A 407 16.08 13.16 -13.24
CA ASP A 407 14.98 12.47 -13.89
C ASP A 407 13.89 12.13 -12.88
N ALA A 408 14.25 11.56 -11.72
CA ALA A 408 13.30 11.26 -10.66
C ALA A 408 12.55 12.52 -10.17
N TYR A 409 13.25 13.66 -10.06
CA TYR A 409 12.62 14.94 -9.73
C TYR A 409 11.66 15.44 -10.83
N ASN A 410 11.98 15.22 -12.10
CA ASN A 410 11.12 15.64 -13.21
C ASN A 410 9.91 14.71 -13.39
N PHE A 411 10.08 13.39 -13.24
CA PHE A 411 9.01 12.40 -13.32
C PHE A 411 8.02 12.46 -12.13
N SER A 412 8.34 13.22 -11.06
CA SER A 412 7.47 13.39 -9.89
C SER A 412 6.20 14.23 -10.13
N HIS A 413 5.86 14.56 -11.39
CA HIS A 413 4.71 15.42 -11.73
C HIS A 413 3.35 14.70 -11.69
N GLU A 414 3.30 13.37 -11.60
CA GLU A 414 2.06 12.59 -11.58
C GLU A 414 2.00 11.64 -10.37
N GLY A 415 1.39 12.11 -9.28
CA GLY A 415 1.03 11.25 -8.13
C GLY A 415 1.11 11.94 -6.77
N THR A 416 0.07 11.79 -5.96
CA THR A 416 -0.19 12.52 -4.71
C THR A 416 0.82 12.30 -3.56
N LEU A 417 1.75 11.34 -3.67
CA LEU A 417 2.88 11.17 -2.73
C LEU A 417 4.21 11.79 -3.23
N LEU A 418 4.33 12.02 -4.54
CA LEU A 418 5.54 12.50 -5.20
C LEU A 418 5.68 14.02 -5.15
N ARG A 419 4.57 14.75 -4.98
CA ARG A 419 4.58 16.21 -4.78
C ARG A 419 5.23 16.62 -3.46
N GLU A 420 5.00 15.86 -2.38
CA GLU A 420 5.66 16.10 -1.10
C GLU A 420 7.18 15.82 -1.19
N ALA A 421 7.59 14.80 -1.95
CA ALA A 421 9.00 14.53 -2.24
C ALA A 421 9.67 15.62 -3.08
N ARG A 422 8.92 16.23 -4.02
CA ARG A 422 9.34 17.42 -4.80
C ARG A 422 9.52 18.65 -3.92
N ASP A 423 8.59 18.92 -3.00
CA ASP A 423 8.66 20.05 -2.07
C ASP A 423 9.84 19.91 -1.07
N LEU A 424 10.32 18.69 -0.86
CA LEU A 424 11.52 18.37 -0.07
C LEU A 424 12.84 18.49 -0.87
N MET A 425 12.79 18.50 -2.21
CA MET A 425 13.96 18.70 -3.07
C MET A 425 14.04 20.16 -3.52
N ASN A 426 15.05 20.88 -3.03
CA ASN A 426 15.23 22.30 -3.33
C ASN A 426 15.49 22.50 -4.84
N PRO A 427 14.66 23.26 -5.58
CA PRO A 427 14.81 23.46 -7.03
C PRO A 427 16.18 24.06 -7.40
N LYS A 428 16.79 24.85 -6.51
CA LYS A 428 18.15 25.39 -6.71
C LYS A 428 19.22 24.31 -6.71
N ILE A 429 19.01 23.23 -5.95
CA ILE A 429 19.94 22.10 -5.91
C ILE A 429 19.84 21.31 -7.22
N ILE A 430 18.63 21.11 -7.75
CA ILE A 430 18.42 20.45 -9.04
C ILE A 430 19.03 21.24 -10.19
N GLU A 431 18.89 22.58 -10.18
CA GLU A 431 19.55 23.46 -11.16
C GLU A 431 21.08 23.31 -11.11
N LYS A 432 21.68 23.41 -9.92
CA LYS A 432 23.13 23.18 -9.72
C LYS A 432 23.57 21.79 -10.16
N LEU A 433 22.73 20.77 -9.93
CA LEU A 433 23.01 19.40 -10.35
C LEU A 433 22.99 19.28 -11.88
N GLY A 434 22.06 19.97 -12.55
CA GLY A 434 22.00 20.08 -14.01
C GLY A 434 23.23 20.78 -14.61
N GLU A 435 23.76 21.82 -13.95
CA GLU A 435 25.03 22.44 -14.32
C GLU A 435 26.21 21.46 -14.16
N LEU A 436 26.25 20.73 -13.04
CA LEU A 436 27.29 19.75 -12.75
C LEU A 436 27.32 18.62 -13.78
N ILE A 437 26.15 18.14 -14.22
CA ILE A 437 26.01 17.16 -15.31
C ILE A 437 26.67 17.68 -16.59
N LYS A 438 26.38 18.92 -17.00
CA LYS A 438 26.98 19.54 -18.19
C LYS A 438 28.51 19.68 -18.07
N ILE A 439 29.00 20.01 -16.86
CA ILE A 439 30.44 20.11 -16.60
C ILE A 439 31.12 18.75 -16.75
N VAL A 440 30.51 17.68 -16.22
CA VAL A 440 31.04 16.32 -16.36
C VAL A 440 31.02 15.87 -17.82
N GLU A 441 29.91 16.09 -18.52
CA GLU A 441 29.77 15.76 -19.95
C GLU A 441 30.75 16.52 -20.85
N LYS A 442 31.14 17.74 -20.49
CA LYS A 442 32.03 18.57 -21.32
C LYS A 442 33.51 18.25 -21.12
N ASN A 443 33.91 17.91 -19.89
CA ASN A 443 35.32 17.82 -19.51
C ASN A 443 35.82 16.39 -19.30
N PHE A 444 34.92 15.41 -19.12
CA PHE A 444 35.27 14.05 -18.70
C PHE A 444 34.57 12.94 -19.49
N MET A 445 33.70 13.27 -20.45
CA MET A 445 33.03 12.36 -21.38
C MET A 445 33.19 12.89 -22.81
#